data_AF-A0A8U7MYT0-F1
#
_entry.id   AF-A0A8U7MYT0-F1
#
_cell.length_a   1.000
_cell.length_b   1.000
_cell.length_c   1.000
_cell.angle_alpha   90.00
_cell.angle_beta   90.00
_cell.angle_gamma   90.00
#
_symmetry.space_group_name_H-M   'P 1'
#
loop_
_entity.id
_entity.type
_entity.pdbx_description
1 polymer ?
#
loop_
_entity_poly.entity_id
_entity_poly.type
_entity_poly.pdbx_seq_one_letter_code
_entity_poly.pdbx_strand_id
1 'polypeptide(L)'
;MSLCFSHPVCSPVLQAARGYARRVTRKRKDIPSHLDDLPPTLLKKDYANLPIMNSVDDVVKRLLSLEMASQKEKMKVKTQQLVEKVRRSPNDSGSFEVQVAILTARIRTLEEHLQRHPKDKSNRRCMLMDVDRRRKMLGYLRRVNYSTFESTCKQLDIQYSPPPALHPPCHQALAGQEGSLHQGIPGEAEAESSREAEAEERVAGESKGSTGTAGEAGAREAGTGGDSCVVAQPGWHRQADNKHLPKDLKPLLM
;
A
#
# COMPACT_ATOMS: atom_id res chain seq x y z
N MET A 1 50.61 -10.89 66.60
CA MET A 1 49.23 -10.52 66.21
C MET A 1 49.20 -10.30 64.70
N SER A 2 49.11 -11.37 63.93
CA SER A 2 49.12 -11.36 62.46
C SER A 2 47.72 -11.69 61.96
N LEU A 3 46.94 -10.66 61.66
CA LEU A 3 45.65 -10.79 61.00
C LEU A 3 45.87 -11.18 59.54
N CYS A 4 45.79 -12.47 59.25
CA CYS A 4 45.69 -12.99 57.89
C CYS A 4 44.33 -12.57 57.32
N PHE A 5 44.31 -11.50 56.53
CA PHE A 5 43.16 -11.13 55.71
C PHE A 5 42.95 -12.22 54.65
N SER A 6 42.12 -13.19 54.99
CA SER A 6 41.69 -14.24 54.06
C SER A 6 40.82 -13.58 52.99
N HIS A 7 41.33 -13.50 51.77
CA HIS A 7 40.53 -13.05 50.62
C HIS A 7 39.27 -13.92 50.53
N PRO A 8 38.06 -13.34 50.51
CA PRO A 8 36.86 -14.13 50.33
C PRO A 8 36.90 -14.76 48.94
N VAL A 9 36.96 -16.09 48.93
CA VAL A 9 36.64 -16.94 47.78
C VAL A 9 35.38 -16.39 47.12
N CYS A 10 35.53 -15.91 45.89
CA CYS A 10 34.45 -15.41 45.07
C CYS A 10 33.43 -16.56 44.92
N SER A 11 32.31 -16.47 45.64
CA SER A 11 31.26 -17.49 45.63
C SER A 11 30.79 -17.73 44.19
N PRO A 12 30.65 -18.99 43.74
CA PRO A 12 30.15 -19.30 42.39
C PRO A 12 28.75 -18.72 42.13
N VAL A 13 27.99 -18.45 43.21
CA VAL A 13 26.68 -17.78 43.16
C VAL A 13 26.81 -16.33 42.69
N LEU A 14 27.86 -15.61 43.11
CA LEU A 14 28.12 -14.24 42.67
C LEU A 14 28.62 -14.19 41.22
N GLN A 15 29.33 -15.21 40.75
CA GLN A 15 29.72 -15.35 39.33
C GLN A 15 28.51 -15.60 38.43
N ALA A 16 27.54 -16.43 38.87
CA ALA A 16 26.29 -16.70 38.18
C ALA A 16 25.36 -15.47 38.14
N ALA A 17 25.25 -14.73 39.25
CA ALA A 17 24.48 -13.48 39.33
C ALA A 17 25.05 -12.39 38.40
N ARG A 18 26.37 -12.28 38.28
CA ARG A 18 27.04 -11.40 37.30
C ARG A 18 26.78 -11.83 35.85
N GLY A 19 26.52 -13.12 35.60
CA GLY A 19 26.11 -13.65 34.29
C GLY A 19 24.71 -13.18 33.86
N TYR A 20 23.76 -13.13 34.79
CA TYR A 20 22.39 -12.62 34.55
C TYR A 20 22.35 -11.11 34.28
N ALA A 21 23.30 -10.35 34.82
CA ALA A 21 23.44 -8.91 34.60
C ALA A 21 24.32 -8.55 33.40
N ARG A 22 24.72 -9.50 32.53
CA ARG A 22 25.37 -9.13 31.27
C ARG A 22 24.34 -8.39 30.42
N ARG A 23 24.56 -7.09 30.22
CA ARG A 23 23.97 -6.36 29.09
C ARG A 23 24.28 -7.18 27.84
N VAL A 24 23.26 -7.81 27.26
CA VAL A 24 23.37 -8.41 25.94
C VAL A 24 23.66 -7.25 24.99
N THR A 25 24.93 -7.04 24.68
CA THR A 25 25.34 -6.18 23.57
C THR A 25 24.91 -6.92 22.31
N ARG A 26 23.64 -6.75 21.94
CA ARG A 26 23.16 -7.21 20.63
C ARG A 26 24.07 -6.51 19.61
N LYS A 27 24.91 -7.28 18.92
CA LYS A 27 25.64 -6.77 17.75
C LYS A 27 24.59 -6.12 16.84
N ARG A 28 24.79 -4.86 16.49
CA ARG A 28 23.92 -4.20 15.52
C ARG A 28 24.04 -5.02 14.23
N LYS A 29 22.90 -5.55 13.76
CA LYS A 29 22.85 -6.25 12.47
C LYS A 29 23.12 -5.21 11.39
N ASP A 30 23.90 -5.58 10.38
CA ASP A 30 24.08 -4.77 9.19
C ASP A 30 22.72 -4.65 8.48
N ILE A 31 22.28 -3.41 8.29
CA ILE A 31 21.00 -3.10 7.66
C ILE A 31 21.25 -3.05 6.16
N PRO A 32 20.64 -3.97 5.36
CA PRO A 32 20.79 -3.94 3.92
C PRO A 32 20.26 -2.61 3.40
N SER A 33 21.05 -1.93 2.58
CA SER A 33 20.63 -0.67 1.99
C SER A 33 19.96 -0.98 0.66
N HIS A 34 18.83 -0.31 0.38
CA HIS A 34 18.25 -0.35 -0.94
C HIS A 34 19.30 0.13 -1.95
N LEU A 35 20.22 1.04 -1.62
CA LEU A 35 21.22 1.51 -2.58
C LEU A 35 22.26 0.49 -3.02
N ASP A 36 22.32 -0.69 -2.39
CA ASP A 36 23.31 -1.72 -2.70
C ASP A 36 23.07 -2.40 -4.06
N ASP A 37 21.87 -2.28 -4.63
CA ASP A 37 21.55 -2.80 -5.97
C ASP A 37 22.30 -2.09 -7.11
N LEU A 38 22.91 -0.92 -6.84
CA LEU A 38 23.51 -0.09 -7.90
C LEU A 38 24.95 -0.53 -8.17
N PRO A 39 25.31 -0.77 -9.45
CA PRO A 39 26.69 -1.09 -9.78
C PRO A 39 27.59 0.11 -9.44
N PRO A 40 28.72 -0.11 -8.74
CA PRO A 40 29.60 0.97 -8.30
C PRO A 40 30.26 1.71 -9.47
N THR A 41 30.39 1.05 -10.62
CA THR A 41 30.99 1.62 -11.85
C THR A 41 30.06 2.59 -12.59
N LEU A 42 28.78 2.69 -12.21
CA LEU A 42 27.83 3.57 -12.87
C LEU A 42 28.23 5.03 -12.70
N LEU A 43 28.07 5.84 -13.74
CA LEU A 43 28.36 7.27 -13.67
C LEU A 43 27.28 8.03 -12.89
N LYS A 44 27.68 9.13 -12.26
CA LYS A 44 26.74 10.10 -11.69
C LYS A 44 25.79 10.62 -12.78
N LYS A 45 24.52 10.81 -12.42
CA LYS A 45 23.44 11.26 -13.30
C LYS A 45 23.83 12.43 -14.21
N ASP A 46 24.47 13.44 -13.62
CA ASP A 46 24.72 14.72 -14.30
C ASP A 46 25.72 14.58 -15.48
N TYR A 47 26.52 13.51 -15.51
CA TYR A 47 27.54 13.26 -16.54
C TYR A 47 27.18 12.13 -17.51
N ALA A 48 26.15 11.33 -17.21
CA ALA A 48 25.81 10.13 -17.99
C ALA A 48 25.43 10.43 -19.45
N ASN A 49 24.85 11.60 -19.72
CA ASN A 49 24.36 11.97 -21.06
C ASN A 49 25.41 12.69 -21.94
N LEU A 50 26.65 12.87 -21.45
CA LEU A 50 27.67 13.60 -22.19
C LEU A 50 28.42 12.67 -23.16
N PRO A 51 28.49 12.99 -24.47
CA PRO A 51 29.12 12.11 -25.46
C PRO A 51 30.63 11.93 -25.23
N ILE A 52 31.25 12.90 -24.56
CA ILE A 52 32.68 12.94 -24.24
C ILE A 52 33.07 11.81 -23.26
N MET A 53 32.13 11.28 -22.46
CA MET A 53 32.46 10.30 -21.42
C MET A 53 33.02 8.98 -21.93
N ASN A 54 32.74 8.61 -23.19
CA ASN A 54 33.23 7.37 -23.78
C ASN A 54 34.73 7.42 -24.08
N SER A 55 35.25 8.60 -24.44
CA SER A 55 36.66 8.81 -24.81
C SER A 55 37.58 9.14 -23.64
N VAL A 56 37.02 9.46 -22.47
CA VAL A 56 37.79 9.87 -21.29
C VAL A 56 38.48 8.68 -20.63
N ASP A 57 39.65 8.94 -20.02
CA ASP A 57 40.45 7.93 -19.31
C ASP A 57 39.68 7.23 -18.19
N ASP A 58 40.05 5.97 -17.94
CA ASP A 58 39.39 5.13 -16.94
C ASP A 58 39.53 5.67 -15.51
N VAL A 59 40.62 6.39 -15.21
CA VAL A 59 40.82 7.07 -13.92
C VAL A 59 39.74 8.13 -13.69
N VAL A 60 39.47 8.95 -14.70
CA VAL A 60 38.44 10.00 -14.61
C VAL A 60 37.05 9.39 -14.58
N LYS A 61 36.80 8.31 -15.35
CA LYS A 61 35.56 7.53 -15.26
C LYS A 61 35.34 7.00 -13.84
N ARG A 62 36.38 6.50 -13.16
CA ARG A 62 36.30 6.04 -11.77
C ARG A 62 36.00 7.18 -10.79
N LEU A 63 36.62 8.36 -10.95
CA LEU A 63 36.34 9.52 -10.10
C LEU A 63 34.88 10.01 -10.22
N LEU A 64 34.29 9.87 -11.41
CA LEU A 64 32.90 10.25 -11.69
C LEU A 64 31.89 9.11 -11.47
N SER A 65 32.35 7.94 -11.02
CA SER A 65 31.52 6.78 -10.74
C SER A 65 30.81 6.85 -9.39
N LEU A 66 29.84 5.96 -9.18
CA LEU A 66 29.09 5.84 -7.93
C LEU A 66 29.91 5.25 -6.77
N GLU A 67 31.03 4.58 -7.06
CA GLU A 67 31.98 4.08 -6.05
C GLU A 67 32.44 5.23 -5.14
N MET A 68 32.83 6.35 -5.75
CA MET A 68 33.34 7.55 -5.07
C MET A 68 32.26 8.60 -4.79
N ALA A 69 31.00 8.29 -5.09
CA ALA A 69 29.89 9.23 -5.01
C ALA A 69 29.31 9.34 -3.60
N SER A 70 28.72 10.50 -3.31
CA SER A 70 27.97 10.72 -2.08
C SER A 70 26.64 9.95 -2.09
N GLN A 71 26.07 9.67 -0.91
CA GLN A 71 24.75 9.04 -0.79
C GLN A 71 23.67 9.79 -1.58
N LYS A 72 23.75 11.13 -1.62
CA LYS A 72 22.83 11.99 -2.36
C LYS A 72 22.87 11.72 -3.87
N GLU A 73 24.06 11.47 -4.44
CA GLU A 73 24.23 11.15 -5.85
C GLU A 73 23.69 9.75 -6.18
N LYS A 74 23.94 8.75 -5.32
CA LYS A 74 23.33 7.43 -5.43
C LYS A 74 21.79 7.52 -5.40
N MET A 75 21.24 8.36 -4.52
CA MET A 75 19.81 8.64 -4.46
C MET A 75 19.26 9.30 -5.73
N LYS A 76 19.99 10.24 -6.35
CA LYS A 76 19.58 10.86 -7.62
C LYS A 76 19.43 9.80 -8.71
N VAL A 77 20.40 8.88 -8.82
CA VAL A 77 20.38 7.80 -9.82
C VAL A 77 19.22 6.83 -9.58
N LYS A 78 19.02 6.39 -8.32
CA LYS A 78 17.86 5.55 -7.97
C LYS A 78 16.52 6.20 -8.24
N THR A 79 16.41 7.49 -7.91
CA THR A 79 15.18 8.25 -8.18
C THR A 79 14.90 8.29 -9.67
N GLN A 80 15.94 8.51 -10.49
CA GLN A 80 15.81 8.48 -11.94
C GLN A 80 15.37 7.10 -12.45
N GLN A 81 15.99 6.00 -12.01
CA GLN A 81 15.58 4.64 -12.40
C GLN A 81 14.11 4.35 -12.07
N LEU A 82 13.62 4.83 -10.92
CA LEU A 82 12.20 4.67 -10.55
C LEU A 82 11.28 5.55 -11.40
N VAL A 83 11.69 6.79 -11.68
CA VAL A 83 10.93 7.71 -12.55
C VAL A 83 10.86 7.18 -13.98
N GLU A 84 11.94 6.61 -14.50
CA GLU A 84 11.99 6.06 -15.86
C GLU A 84 11.04 4.88 -16.08
N LYS A 85 10.78 4.09 -15.04
CA LYS A 85 9.80 2.98 -15.09
C LYS A 85 8.36 3.48 -15.25
N VAL A 86 8.06 4.63 -14.65
CA VAL A 86 6.69 5.11 -14.43
C VAL A 86 6.30 6.26 -15.37
N ARG A 87 7.26 7.07 -15.84
CA ARG A 87 7.01 8.24 -16.68
C ARG A 87 6.23 7.88 -17.95
N ARG A 88 5.33 8.78 -18.37
CA ARG A 88 4.57 8.64 -19.63
C ARG A 88 5.33 9.16 -20.83
N SER A 89 6.05 10.27 -20.64
CA SER A 89 6.84 10.94 -21.67
C SER A 89 8.25 11.22 -21.14
N PRO A 90 9.25 11.41 -22.02
CA PRO A 90 10.64 11.54 -21.58
C PRO A 90 10.90 12.80 -20.73
N ASN A 91 10.10 13.86 -20.93
CA ASN A 91 10.24 15.15 -20.26
C ASN A 91 9.24 15.37 -19.13
N ASP A 92 8.44 14.35 -18.76
CA ASP A 92 7.48 14.48 -17.68
C ASP A 92 8.17 14.45 -16.31
N SER A 93 8.10 15.57 -15.61
CA SER A 93 8.60 15.73 -14.24
C SER A 93 7.48 15.94 -13.21
N GLY A 94 6.24 16.19 -13.68
CA GLY A 94 5.18 16.77 -12.88
C GLY A 94 3.99 15.84 -12.63
N SER A 95 3.87 14.73 -13.35
CA SER A 95 2.75 13.81 -13.14
C SER A 95 2.73 13.21 -11.73
N PHE A 96 1.53 12.85 -11.28
CA PHE A 96 1.33 12.21 -9.98
C PHE A 96 2.12 10.90 -9.85
N GLU A 97 2.30 10.19 -10.95
CA GLU A 97 3.01 8.91 -11.01
C GLU A 97 4.51 9.10 -10.77
N VAL A 98 5.12 10.08 -11.46
CA VAL A 98 6.52 10.49 -11.27
C VAL A 98 6.76 10.98 -9.84
N GLN A 99 5.86 11.79 -9.30
CA GLN A 99 5.99 12.28 -7.93
C GLN A 99 5.85 11.15 -6.88
N VAL A 100 4.99 10.14 -7.12
CA VAL A 100 4.88 8.95 -6.26
C VAL A 100 6.19 8.15 -6.27
N ALA A 101 6.86 8.03 -7.43
CA ALA A 101 8.17 7.40 -7.54
C ALA A 101 9.24 8.15 -6.72
N ILE A 102 9.28 9.49 -6.80
CA ILE A 102 10.20 10.34 -6.02
C ILE A 102 9.97 10.18 -4.52
N LEU A 103 8.72 10.22 -4.06
CA LEU A 103 8.39 10.03 -2.65
C LEU A 103 8.78 8.62 -2.18
N THR A 104 8.59 7.61 -3.01
CA THR A 104 8.96 6.24 -2.68
C THR A 104 10.47 6.09 -2.50
N ALA A 105 11.29 6.71 -3.35
CA ALA A 105 12.74 6.75 -3.18
C ALA A 105 13.14 7.38 -1.82
N ARG A 106 12.54 8.53 -1.49
CA ARG A 106 12.79 9.25 -0.22
C ARG A 106 12.38 8.43 1.00
N ILE A 107 11.21 7.79 0.96
CA ILE A 107 10.71 6.96 2.06
C ILE A 107 11.68 5.80 2.34
N ARG A 108 12.15 5.09 1.31
CA ARG A 108 13.13 3.99 1.46
C ARG A 108 14.44 4.46 2.10
N THR A 109 14.91 5.67 1.76
CA THR A 109 16.11 6.25 2.38
C THR A 109 15.90 6.60 3.85
N LEU A 110 14.76 7.23 4.18
CA LEU A 110 14.44 7.60 5.55
C LEU A 110 14.23 6.37 6.43
N GLU A 111 13.63 5.32 5.87
CA GLU A 111 13.46 4.05 6.55
C GLU A 111 14.81 3.44 6.97
N GLU A 112 15.79 3.36 6.07
CA GLU A 112 17.16 2.91 6.41
C GLU A 112 17.82 3.77 7.47
N HIS A 113 17.69 5.09 7.35
CA HIS A 113 18.25 6.02 8.33
C HIS A 113 17.66 5.80 9.72
N LEU A 114 16.34 5.63 9.82
CA LEU A 114 15.64 5.41 11.09
C LEU A 114 15.90 4.02 11.67
N GLN A 115 16.16 3.00 10.84
CA GLN A 115 16.60 1.69 11.33
C GLN A 115 17.97 1.81 12.03
N ARG A 116 18.89 2.64 11.51
CA ARG A 116 20.19 2.92 12.15
C ARG A 116 20.07 3.87 13.35
N HIS A 117 19.13 4.82 13.28
CA HIS A 117 18.92 5.91 14.24
C HIS A 117 17.45 5.99 14.70
N PRO A 118 16.97 5.06 15.54
CA PRO A 118 15.56 4.99 15.93
C PRO A 118 15.09 6.13 16.84
N LYS A 119 16.01 6.92 17.39
CA LYS A 119 15.71 8.05 18.29
C LYS A 119 15.45 9.37 17.57
N ASP A 120 15.67 9.44 16.26
CA ASP A 120 15.42 10.65 15.49
C ASP A 120 13.92 10.82 15.19
N LYS A 121 13.27 11.66 16.00
CA LYS A 121 11.82 11.93 15.89
C LYS A 121 11.49 12.86 14.72
N SER A 122 12.41 13.76 14.37
CA SER A 122 12.20 14.74 13.30
C SER A 122 12.12 14.03 11.95
N ASN A 123 13.08 13.15 11.69
CA ASN A 123 13.10 12.37 10.45
C ASN A 123 11.96 11.36 10.38
N ARG A 124 11.56 10.77 11.51
CA ARG A 124 10.36 9.91 11.59
C ARG A 124 9.09 10.67 11.22
N ARG A 125 8.93 11.90 11.72
CA ARG A 125 7.80 12.77 11.35
C ARG A 125 7.82 13.08 9.85
N CYS A 126 8.96 13.50 9.31
CA CYS A 126 9.10 13.78 7.88
C CYS A 126 8.74 12.56 7.02
N MET A 127 9.19 11.36 7.41
CA MET A 127 8.86 10.11 6.71
C MET A 127 7.35 9.84 6.70
N LEU A 128 6.68 9.98 7.84
CA LEU A 128 5.23 9.79 7.94
C LEU A 128 4.46 10.79 7.06
N MET A 129 4.90 12.05 7.03
CA MET A 129 4.32 13.07 6.15
C MET A 129 4.50 12.72 4.65
N ASP A 130 5.65 12.17 4.26
CA ASP A 130 5.91 11.72 2.89
C ASP A 130 5.04 10.49 2.54
N VAL A 131 4.82 9.56 3.48
CA VAL A 131 3.90 8.41 3.33
C VAL A 131 2.46 8.88 3.11
N ASP A 132 1.99 9.83 3.93
CA ASP A 132 0.63 10.39 3.80
C ASP A 132 0.45 11.15 2.49
N ARG A 133 1.47 11.93 2.07
CA ARG A 133 1.46 12.61 0.78
C ARG A 133 1.33 11.59 -0.35
N ARG A 134 2.16 10.54 -0.36
CA ARG A 134 2.10 9.47 -1.35
C ARG A 134 0.73 8.79 -1.38
N ARG A 135 0.14 8.52 -0.22
CA ARG A 135 -1.21 7.92 -0.10
C ARG A 135 -2.29 8.80 -0.73
N LYS A 136 -2.25 10.12 -0.49
CA LYS A 136 -3.19 11.08 -1.10
C LYS A 136 -3.09 11.08 -2.62
N MET A 137 -1.88 10.99 -3.16
CA MET A 137 -1.64 10.97 -4.61
C MET A 137 -2.13 9.69 -5.27
N LEU A 138 -1.91 8.54 -4.63
CA LEU A 138 -2.48 7.26 -5.07
C LEU A 138 -4.01 7.26 -5.00
N GLY A 139 -4.57 7.86 -3.95
CA GLY A 139 -6.02 8.06 -3.83
C GLY A 139 -6.59 8.96 -4.94
N TYR A 140 -5.85 9.98 -5.37
CA TYR A 140 -6.23 10.81 -6.51
C TYR A 140 -6.16 10.03 -7.83
N LEU A 141 -5.04 9.34 -8.09
CA LEU A 141 -4.86 8.52 -9.30
C LEU A 141 -5.99 7.49 -9.44
N ARG A 142 -6.34 6.79 -8.35
CA ARG A 142 -7.45 5.82 -8.34
C ARG A 142 -8.79 6.42 -8.76
N ARG A 143 -9.05 7.70 -8.46
CA ARG A 143 -10.30 8.40 -8.84
C ARG A 143 -10.29 8.87 -10.28
N VAL A 144 -9.14 9.28 -10.80
CA VAL A 144 -9.02 9.86 -12.14
C VAL A 144 -8.80 8.78 -13.20
N ASN A 145 -7.79 7.93 -13.04
CA ASN A 145 -7.40 6.91 -14.01
C ASN A 145 -6.99 5.62 -13.30
N TYR A 146 -7.87 4.61 -13.34
CA TYR A 146 -7.62 3.35 -12.64
C TYR A 146 -6.48 2.53 -13.26
N SER A 147 -6.38 2.50 -14.59
CA SER A 147 -5.34 1.74 -15.31
C SER A 147 -3.93 2.19 -14.94
N THR A 148 -3.72 3.51 -14.84
CA THR A 148 -2.41 4.05 -14.51
C THR A 148 -2.09 3.95 -13.02
N PHE A 149 -3.11 3.97 -12.16
CA PHE A 149 -2.96 3.62 -10.74
C PHE A 149 -2.43 2.20 -10.57
N GLU A 150 -3.05 1.22 -11.25
CA GLU A 150 -2.66 -0.19 -11.16
C GLU A 150 -1.23 -0.42 -11.70
N SER A 151 -0.89 0.17 -12.85
CA SER A 151 0.47 0.07 -13.41
C SER A 151 1.52 0.66 -12.46
N THR A 152 1.24 1.82 -11.87
CA THR A 152 2.15 2.49 -10.92
C THR A 152 2.36 1.64 -9.66
N CYS A 153 1.29 1.05 -9.12
CA CYS A 153 1.37 0.15 -7.96
C CYS A 153 2.21 -1.09 -8.25
N LYS A 154 2.04 -1.71 -9.43
CA LYS A 154 2.82 -2.88 -9.86
C LYS A 154 4.30 -2.54 -10.06
N GLN A 155 4.62 -1.43 -10.73
CA GLN A 155 6.00 -1.06 -11.05
C GLN A 155 6.83 -0.65 -9.82
N LEU A 156 6.18 -0.09 -8.79
CA LEU A 156 6.85 0.39 -7.57
C LEU A 156 6.72 -0.58 -6.39
N ASP A 157 6.06 -1.72 -6.60
CA ASP A 157 5.75 -2.73 -5.57
C ASP A 157 5.00 -2.14 -4.36
N ILE A 158 3.96 -1.34 -4.62
CA ILE A 158 3.18 -0.66 -3.58
C ILE A 158 1.82 -1.34 -3.41
N GLN A 159 1.58 -1.88 -2.21
CA GLN A 159 0.26 -2.35 -1.81
C GLN A 159 -0.59 -1.18 -1.30
N TYR A 160 -1.72 -0.92 -1.97
CA TYR A 160 -2.65 0.15 -1.58
C TYR A 160 -3.78 -0.41 -0.71
N SER A 161 -3.86 0.05 0.54
CA SER A 161 -5.03 -0.17 1.40
C SER A 161 -5.84 1.13 1.53
N PRO A 162 -7.15 1.11 1.22
CA PRO A 162 -8.02 2.25 1.47
C PRO A 162 -8.06 2.58 2.97
N PRO A 163 -8.29 3.86 3.35
CA PRO A 163 -8.45 4.22 4.75
C PRO A 163 -9.69 3.56 5.35
N PRO A 164 -9.63 3.10 6.61
CA PRO A 164 -10.81 2.63 7.30
C PRO A 164 -11.82 3.78 7.43
N ALA A 165 -13.11 3.46 7.36
CA ALA A 165 -14.18 4.46 7.42
C ALA A 165 -14.17 5.24 8.75
N LEU A 166 -13.81 4.56 9.84
CA LEU A 166 -13.73 5.12 11.18
C LEU A 166 -12.43 4.64 11.83
N HIS A 167 -11.85 5.47 12.69
CA HIS A 167 -10.71 5.09 13.52
C HIS A 167 -11.22 4.85 14.95
N PRO A 168 -11.69 3.62 15.27
CA PRO A 168 -12.19 3.34 16.61
C PRO A 168 -11.07 3.54 17.65
N PRO A 169 -11.40 4.12 18.81
CA PRO A 169 -10.43 4.27 19.88
C PRO A 169 -9.90 2.90 20.36
N CYS A 170 -8.58 2.76 20.44
CA CYS A 170 -7.92 1.50 20.80
C CYS A 170 -8.19 1.01 22.23
N HIS A 171 -8.73 1.87 23.10
CA HIS A 171 -9.04 1.53 24.49
C HIS A 171 -10.22 0.57 24.63
N GLN A 172 -11.03 0.38 23.57
CA GLN A 172 -12.04 -0.66 23.45
C GLN A 172 -11.70 -1.56 22.25
N ALA A 173 -10.53 -2.20 22.27
CA ALA A 173 -10.29 -3.29 21.34
C ALA A 173 -11.21 -4.46 21.74
N LEU A 174 -12.44 -4.46 21.20
CA LEU A 174 -13.42 -5.55 21.18
C LEU A 174 -12.90 -6.74 20.34
N ALA A 175 -11.62 -7.10 20.49
CA ALA A 175 -10.97 -8.15 19.71
C ALA A 175 -11.43 -9.58 20.10
N GLY A 176 -12.30 -9.72 21.12
CA GLY A 176 -12.74 -11.01 21.64
C GLY A 176 -14.20 -11.40 21.40
N GLN A 177 -15.09 -10.47 21.04
CA GLN A 177 -16.54 -10.77 20.93
C GLN A 177 -17.13 -10.56 19.53
N GLU A 178 -16.65 -9.58 18.76
CA GLU A 178 -17.25 -9.29 17.44
C GLU A 178 -16.91 -10.36 16.38
N GLY A 179 -15.81 -11.10 16.55
CA GLY A 179 -15.39 -12.15 15.62
C GLY A 179 -16.04 -13.52 15.84
N SER A 180 -16.57 -13.82 17.04
CA SER A 180 -17.12 -15.14 17.36
C SER A 180 -18.66 -15.18 17.29
N LEU A 181 -19.34 -14.07 17.54
CA LEU A 181 -20.81 -14.01 17.53
C LEU A 181 -21.43 -13.91 16.13
N HIS A 182 -20.66 -13.51 15.11
CA HIS A 182 -21.18 -13.30 13.75
C HIS A 182 -20.69 -14.32 12.70
N GLN A 183 -19.78 -15.24 13.03
CA GLN A 183 -19.22 -16.21 12.08
C GLN A 183 -20.00 -17.54 11.96
N GLY A 184 -20.92 -17.84 12.88
CA GLY A 184 -22.07 -18.69 12.58
C GLY A 184 -23.26 -17.74 12.44
N ILE A 185 -24.06 -17.69 11.38
CA ILE A 185 -24.55 -18.72 10.49
C ILE A 185 -24.96 -17.99 9.19
N PRO A 186 -24.16 -17.98 8.11
CA PRO A 186 -24.69 -17.61 6.79
C PRO A 186 -25.18 -18.84 6.01
N GLY A 187 -24.76 -20.05 6.39
CA GLY A 187 -25.05 -21.28 5.65
C GLY A 187 -26.42 -21.91 5.93
N GLU A 188 -26.98 -21.77 7.14
CA GLU A 188 -28.25 -22.43 7.47
C GLU A 188 -29.46 -21.59 7.05
N ALA A 189 -29.38 -20.26 7.13
CA ALA A 189 -30.46 -19.37 6.73
C ALA A 189 -30.73 -19.38 5.21
N GLU A 190 -29.68 -19.49 4.38
CA GLU A 190 -29.85 -19.63 2.92
C GLU A 190 -30.25 -21.06 2.50
N ALA A 191 -29.90 -22.07 3.30
CA ALA A 191 -30.34 -23.45 3.10
C ALA A 191 -31.81 -23.65 3.51
N GLU A 192 -32.30 -22.95 4.53
CA GLU A 192 -33.72 -22.95 4.90
C GLU A 192 -34.57 -22.17 3.89
N SER A 193 -34.15 -20.99 3.44
CA SER A 193 -34.90 -20.23 2.43
C SER A 193 -35.02 -20.98 1.09
N SER A 194 -33.99 -21.74 0.71
CA SER A 194 -34.01 -22.59 -0.48
C SER A 194 -34.93 -23.81 -0.31
N ARG A 195 -35.04 -24.38 0.90
CA ARG A 195 -35.94 -25.50 1.22
C ARG A 195 -37.39 -25.08 1.33
N GLU A 196 -37.65 -23.88 1.83
CA GLU A 196 -38.99 -23.28 1.86
C GLU A 196 -39.47 -22.92 0.44
N ALA A 197 -38.59 -22.37 -0.41
CA ALA A 197 -38.90 -22.15 -1.82
C ALA A 197 -39.20 -23.46 -2.59
N GLU A 198 -38.43 -24.52 -2.35
CA GLU A 198 -38.70 -25.86 -2.92
C GLU A 198 -39.97 -26.53 -2.34
N ALA A 199 -40.33 -26.23 -1.09
CA ALA A 199 -41.55 -26.75 -0.47
C ALA A 199 -42.81 -26.03 -1.01
N GLU A 200 -42.74 -24.72 -1.23
CA GLU A 200 -43.82 -23.96 -1.87
C GLU A 200 -44.04 -24.40 -3.34
N GLU A 201 -42.97 -24.74 -4.08
CA GLU A 201 -43.09 -25.27 -5.44
C GLU A 201 -43.75 -26.66 -5.47
N ARG A 202 -43.49 -27.52 -4.46
CA ARG A 202 -44.17 -28.83 -4.33
C ARG A 202 -45.64 -28.71 -3.97
N VAL A 203 -46.01 -27.77 -3.08
CA VAL A 203 -47.42 -27.52 -2.74
C VAL A 203 -48.21 -26.93 -3.92
N ALA A 204 -47.55 -26.21 -4.83
CA ALA A 204 -48.15 -25.76 -6.09
C ALA A 204 -48.34 -26.89 -7.13
N GLY A 205 -47.56 -27.98 -7.04
CA GLY A 205 -47.61 -29.13 -7.94
C GLY A 205 -48.83 -30.05 -7.77
N GLU A 206 -49.47 -30.06 -6.60
CA GLU A 206 -50.61 -30.94 -6.29
C GLU A 206 -51.99 -30.37 -6.69
N SER A 207 -52.04 -29.19 -7.30
CA SER A 207 -53.29 -28.55 -7.75
C SER A 207 -53.52 -28.55 -9.28
N LYS A 208 -52.78 -29.38 -10.03
CA LYS A 208 -52.98 -29.56 -11.49
C LYS A 208 -53.31 -31.01 -11.83
N GLY A 209 -54.49 -31.46 -11.41
CA GLY A 209 -55.14 -32.67 -11.91
C GLY A 209 -56.56 -32.36 -12.39
N SER A 210 -56.85 -32.68 -13.67
CA SER A 210 -58.11 -32.47 -14.42
C SER A 210 -58.29 -31.02 -14.93
N THR A 211 -58.29 -30.72 -16.23
CA THR A 211 -58.96 -31.29 -17.42
C THR A 211 -58.06 -30.95 -18.65
N GLY A 212 -57.99 -31.63 -19.79
CA GLY A 212 -59.01 -32.23 -20.65
C GLY A 212 -58.76 -31.71 -22.09
N THR A 213 -58.56 -32.63 -23.03
CA THR A 213 -58.03 -32.55 -24.41
C THR A 213 -58.82 -31.78 -25.49
N ALA A 214 -58.10 -31.21 -26.47
CA ALA A 214 -58.40 -31.01 -27.93
C ALA A 214 -57.69 -29.71 -28.42
N GLY A 215 -57.13 -29.51 -29.61
CA GLY A 215 -57.03 -30.22 -30.88
C GLY A 215 -56.57 -29.18 -31.94
N GLU A 216 -55.65 -29.60 -32.83
CA GLU A 216 -55.42 -29.17 -34.23
C GLU A 216 -55.20 -27.70 -34.69
N ALA A 217 -54.32 -27.61 -35.71
CA ALA A 217 -54.19 -26.60 -36.78
C ALA A 217 -53.28 -25.36 -36.60
N GLY A 218 -52.14 -25.39 -37.31
CA GLY A 218 -51.94 -24.61 -38.56
C GLY A 218 -51.52 -23.13 -38.50
N ALA A 219 -50.52 -22.80 -39.34
CA ALA A 219 -50.16 -21.46 -39.88
C ALA A 219 -49.45 -20.47 -38.92
N ARG A 220 -48.69 -19.46 -39.34
CA ARG A 220 -47.80 -19.09 -40.46
C ARG A 220 -47.34 -17.65 -40.09
N GLU A 221 -46.10 -17.30 -40.42
CA GLU A 221 -45.57 -15.93 -40.63
C GLU A 221 -45.20 -14.97 -39.47
N ALA A 222 -44.05 -14.33 -39.74
CA ALA A 222 -43.66 -12.93 -39.52
C ALA A 222 -43.45 -12.40 -38.09
N GLY A 223 -42.22 -11.90 -37.89
CA GLY A 223 -41.81 -11.23 -36.67
C GLY A 223 -42.29 -9.79 -36.53
N THR A 224 -41.94 -9.20 -35.39
CA THR A 224 -41.39 -7.84 -35.21
C THR A 224 -41.34 -7.53 -33.71
N GLY A 225 -40.27 -6.86 -33.29
CA GLY A 225 -40.36 -5.70 -32.38
C GLY A 225 -40.65 -5.92 -30.89
N GLY A 226 -39.61 -5.63 -30.09
CA GLY A 226 -39.71 -4.90 -28.83
C GLY A 226 -39.98 -5.75 -27.58
N ASP A 227 -39.13 -5.64 -26.57
CA ASP A 227 -39.52 -4.76 -25.48
C ASP A 227 -38.37 -4.35 -24.56
N SER A 228 -38.47 -3.10 -24.18
CA SER A 228 -37.72 -2.41 -23.14
C SER A 228 -38.12 -2.88 -21.75
N CYS A 229 -37.15 -3.17 -20.89
CA CYS A 229 -37.23 -2.99 -19.43
C CYS A 229 -35.81 -2.60 -19.00
N VAL A 230 -35.49 -1.33 -18.71
CA VAL A 230 -36.00 -0.50 -17.62
C VAL A 230 -36.18 -1.32 -16.35
N VAL A 231 -35.07 -1.72 -15.74
CA VAL A 231 -35.05 -1.97 -14.29
C VAL A 231 -34.54 -0.70 -13.64
N ALA A 232 -35.49 0.03 -13.07
CA ALA A 232 -35.31 1.20 -12.24
C ALA A 232 -34.34 0.89 -11.09
N GLN A 233 -33.25 1.66 -11.00
CA GLN A 233 -32.47 1.74 -9.77
C GLN A 233 -33.20 2.68 -8.79
N PRO A 234 -33.42 2.29 -7.53
CA PRO A 234 -33.96 3.18 -6.52
C PRO A 234 -32.99 4.32 -6.25
N GLY A 235 -33.48 5.55 -6.48
CA GLY A 235 -32.74 6.78 -6.36
C GLY A 235 -32.25 7.04 -4.94
N TRP A 236 -30.93 7.26 -4.82
CA TRP A 236 -30.37 8.07 -3.74
C TRP A 236 -30.11 9.47 -4.29
N HIS A 237 -31.19 10.24 -4.35
CA HIS A 237 -31.12 11.69 -4.55
C HIS A 237 -30.61 12.29 -3.22
N ARG A 238 -29.29 12.34 -3.03
CA ARG A 238 -28.71 13.11 -1.93
C ARG A 238 -28.31 14.48 -2.44
N GLN A 239 -29.21 15.43 -2.21
CA GLN A 239 -29.00 16.85 -2.42
C GLN A 239 -27.64 17.27 -1.84
N ALA A 240 -26.82 17.83 -2.72
CA ALA A 240 -25.64 18.59 -2.35
C ALA A 240 -26.12 19.90 -1.73
N ASP A 241 -26.28 19.92 -0.41
CA ASP A 241 -26.36 21.17 0.34
C ASP A 241 -25.00 21.86 0.30
N ASN A 242 -24.86 22.68 -0.73
CA ASN A 242 -23.89 23.75 -0.83
C ASN A 242 -24.23 24.83 0.21
N LYS A 243 -23.78 24.66 1.46
CA LYS A 243 -23.71 25.73 2.46
C LYS A 243 -22.45 25.55 3.31
N HIS A 244 -21.64 26.62 3.35
CA HIS A 244 -20.37 26.78 4.08
C HIS A 244 -19.07 26.28 3.40
N LEU A 245 -18.70 26.93 2.31
CA LEU A 245 -17.29 27.21 2.03
C LEU A 245 -16.84 28.41 2.89
N PRO A 246 -15.78 28.30 3.73
CA PRO A 246 -15.19 29.45 4.40
C PRO A 246 -14.62 30.42 3.34
N LYS A 247 -15.00 31.70 3.45
CA LYS A 247 -14.75 32.75 2.44
C LYS A 247 -13.33 33.33 2.43
N ASP A 248 -12.43 32.82 3.25
CA ASP A 248 -11.10 33.40 3.37
C ASP A 248 -10.06 32.36 2.98
N LEU A 249 -9.57 32.45 1.74
CA LEU A 249 -8.19 32.16 1.31
C LEU A 249 -8.07 32.11 -0.22
N LYS A 250 -7.98 33.30 -0.83
CA LYS A 250 -7.11 33.73 -1.96
C LYS A 250 -7.63 35.09 -2.45
N PRO A 251 -6.79 36.10 -2.78
CA PRO A 251 -5.43 35.96 -3.31
C PRO A 251 -4.36 36.88 -2.66
N LEU A 252 -3.15 36.34 -2.48
CA LEU A 252 -1.89 37.09 -2.54
C LEU A 252 -1.02 36.38 -3.57
N LEU A 253 -1.22 36.80 -4.82
CA LEU A 253 -0.36 36.52 -5.98
C LEU A 253 -0.63 37.69 -6.95
N MET A 254 0.05 38.79 -6.66
CA MET A 254 0.69 39.63 -7.67
C MET A 254 2.19 39.47 -7.47
#